data_AF-A0A365TEL6-F1
#
_entry.id   AF-A0A365TEL6-F1
#
_cell.length_a   1.000
_cell.length_b   1.000
_cell.length_c   1.000
_cell.angle_alpha   90.00
_cell.angle_beta   90.00
_cell.angle_gamma   90.00
#
_symmetry.space_group_name_H-M   'P 1'
#
loop_
_entity.id
_entity.type
_entity.pdbx_description
1 polymer ?
#
loop_
_entity_poly.entity_id
_entity_poly.type
_entity_poly.pdbx_seq_one_letter_code
_entity_poly.pdbx_strand_id
1 'polypeptide(L)'
;MDIEERLRADDRLEPVSRTEVMQYWLANEVEDESDAPDPDGLPTEPGLREELVDRKPIAGRVFGAEEAGWYRTELSVDELRDLRVVVGPESEGWRALADDGRIGTVAKRIREADDATEFDAKAEEDFEEVASLADDIEASGTNGRLVVVEEGDDPAYVADGNHRAVAQVLSLLRDEANDGETDEKREIYFGVRPGATARS
;
A
#
# COMPACT_ATOMS: atom_id res chain seq x y z
N MET A 1 -14.82 -3.65 15.04
CA MET A 1 -14.05 -4.84 14.64
C MET A 1 -12.79 -4.29 14.06
N ASP A 2 -11.63 -4.72 14.55
CA ASP A 2 -10.35 -4.24 14.01
C ASP A 2 -10.17 -4.77 12.58
N ILE A 3 -9.45 -4.04 11.74
CA ILE A 3 -9.28 -4.41 10.33
C ILE A 3 -8.65 -5.81 10.21
N GLU A 4 -7.72 -6.14 11.10
CA GLU A 4 -7.04 -7.42 11.15
C GLU A 4 -7.96 -8.56 11.59
N GLU A 5 -8.86 -8.31 12.55
CA GLU A 5 -9.86 -9.29 12.99
C GLU A 5 -10.86 -9.56 11.86
N ARG A 6 -11.29 -8.50 11.17
CA ARG A 6 -12.18 -8.59 10.02
C ARG A 6 -11.51 -9.34 8.87
N LEU A 7 -10.28 -8.97 8.49
CA LEU A 7 -9.57 -9.58 7.37
C LEU A 7 -9.40 -11.09 7.60
N ARG A 8 -9.05 -11.51 8.82
CA ARG A 8 -8.95 -12.94 9.17
C ARG A 8 -10.29 -13.68 9.19
N ALA A 9 -11.38 -12.98 9.52
CA ALA A 9 -12.72 -13.55 9.57
C ALA A 9 -13.46 -13.50 8.21
N ASP A 10 -12.88 -12.82 7.21
CA ASP A 10 -13.53 -12.60 5.92
C ASP A 10 -13.58 -13.90 5.11
N ASP A 11 -14.78 -14.43 4.92
CA ASP A 11 -15.07 -15.59 4.11
C ASP A 11 -14.89 -15.34 2.60
N ARG A 12 -14.65 -14.08 2.21
CA ARG A 12 -14.34 -13.66 0.84
C ARG A 12 -12.84 -13.58 0.55
N LEU A 13 -11.97 -14.00 1.47
CA LEU A 13 -10.53 -14.12 1.18
C LEU A 13 -10.32 -15.14 0.06
N GLU A 14 -9.89 -14.66 -1.11
CA GLU A 14 -9.53 -15.52 -2.23
C GLU A 14 -8.03 -15.84 -2.17
N PRO A 15 -7.61 -17.10 -1.98
CA PRO A 15 -6.18 -17.43 -1.95
C PRO A 15 -5.49 -17.12 -3.27
N VAL A 16 -4.32 -16.49 -3.22
CA VAL A 16 -3.49 -16.17 -4.39
C VAL A 16 -2.06 -16.64 -4.17
N SER A 17 -1.33 -16.85 -5.26
CA SER A 17 0.05 -17.33 -5.15
C SER A 17 1.00 -16.17 -4.80
N ARG A 18 2.05 -16.47 -4.03
CA ARG A 18 3.14 -15.52 -3.78
C ARG A 18 3.74 -14.98 -5.09
N THR A 19 3.91 -15.85 -6.09
CA THR A 19 4.42 -15.49 -7.42
C THR A 19 3.55 -14.44 -8.09
N GLU A 20 2.22 -14.61 -8.06
CA GLU A 20 1.26 -13.66 -8.63
C GLU A 20 1.38 -12.27 -7.98
N VAL A 21 1.53 -12.20 -6.65
CA VAL A 21 1.72 -10.92 -5.96
C VAL A 21 3.05 -10.26 -6.35
N MET A 22 4.13 -11.04 -6.46
CA MET A 22 5.44 -10.53 -6.89
C MET A 22 5.42 -10.04 -8.35
N GLN A 23 4.75 -10.78 -9.24
CA GLN A 23 4.58 -10.38 -10.64
C GLN A 23 3.78 -9.09 -10.75
N TYR A 24 2.67 -9.00 -10.01
CA TYR A 24 1.86 -7.79 -9.95
C TYR A 24 2.65 -6.59 -9.46
N TRP A 25 3.40 -6.73 -8.37
CA TRP A 25 4.21 -5.64 -7.84
C TRP A 25 5.26 -5.22 -8.86
N LEU A 26 6.05 -6.17 -9.39
CA LEU A 26 7.07 -5.85 -10.38
C LEU A 26 6.49 -5.18 -11.63
N ALA A 27 5.30 -5.62 -12.10
CA ALA A 27 4.62 -4.99 -13.23
C ALA A 27 4.30 -3.52 -12.99
N ASN A 28 3.84 -3.14 -11.80
CA ASN A 28 3.61 -1.73 -11.47
C ASN A 28 4.94 -0.94 -11.42
N GLU A 29 6.02 -1.54 -10.93
CA GLU A 29 7.32 -0.85 -10.83
C GLU A 29 7.93 -0.53 -12.19
N VAL A 30 7.56 -1.28 -13.22
CA VAL A 30 8.15 -1.17 -14.55
C VAL A 30 7.19 -0.63 -15.61
N GLU A 31 5.98 -0.23 -15.23
CA GLU A 31 4.91 0.18 -16.15
C GLU A 31 5.37 1.30 -17.10
N ASP A 32 6.16 2.25 -16.59
CA ASP A 32 6.68 3.39 -17.34
C ASP A 32 8.11 3.20 -17.90
N GLU A 33 8.70 2.01 -17.72
CA GLU A 33 10.06 1.70 -18.17
C GLU A 33 10.07 1.01 -19.55
N SER A 34 10.52 1.71 -20.58
CA SER A 34 10.53 1.21 -21.96
C SER A 34 11.41 -0.01 -22.22
N ASP A 35 12.42 -0.27 -21.37
CA ASP A 35 13.38 -1.37 -21.49
C ASP A 35 13.27 -2.40 -20.35
N ALA A 36 12.14 -2.39 -19.63
CA ALA A 36 11.96 -3.29 -18.50
C ALA A 36 11.75 -4.76 -18.90
N PRO A 37 12.13 -5.70 -18.02
CA PRO A 37 11.81 -7.11 -18.22
C PRO A 37 10.30 -7.34 -18.16
N ASP A 38 9.80 -8.22 -19.02
CA ASP A 38 8.42 -8.71 -18.95
C ASP A 38 8.22 -9.50 -17.64
N PRO A 39 7.39 -9.03 -16.69
CA PRO A 39 7.16 -9.72 -15.41
C PRO A 39 6.57 -11.12 -15.58
N ASP A 40 5.82 -11.36 -16.66
CA ASP A 40 5.25 -12.67 -17.00
C ASP A 40 6.26 -13.57 -17.71
N GLY A 41 7.32 -12.97 -18.28
CA GLY A 41 8.42 -13.65 -18.96
C GLY A 41 9.59 -14.02 -18.04
N LEU A 42 9.63 -13.48 -16.82
CA LEU A 42 10.68 -13.80 -15.84
C LEU A 42 10.51 -15.22 -15.26
N PRO A 43 11.62 -15.91 -14.97
CA PRO A 43 11.54 -17.16 -14.22
C PRO A 43 10.89 -16.91 -12.86
N THR A 44 10.12 -17.89 -12.38
CA THR A 44 9.61 -17.96 -11.01
C THR A 44 10.75 -17.83 -9.99
N GLU A 45 10.45 -17.86 -8.69
CA GLU A 45 11.50 -17.78 -7.65
C GLU A 45 12.71 -18.70 -7.92
N PRO A 46 13.95 -18.23 -7.69
CA PRO A 46 14.30 -17.00 -6.97
C PRO A 46 14.36 -15.71 -7.80
N GLY A 47 14.39 -15.79 -9.14
CA GLY A 47 14.73 -14.65 -10.02
C GLY A 47 13.77 -13.46 -9.87
N LEU A 48 12.47 -13.72 -9.85
CA LEU A 48 11.45 -12.69 -9.65
C LEU A 48 11.61 -11.91 -8.33
N ARG A 49 12.02 -12.61 -7.26
CA ARG A 49 12.24 -11.97 -5.95
C ARG A 49 13.49 -11.11 -5.97
N GLU A 50 14.58 -11.59 -6.58
CA GLU A 50 15.84 -10.84 -6.68
C GLU A 50 15.64 -9.54 -7.44
N GLU A 51 14.98 -9.58 -8.60
CA GLU A 51 14.65 -8.39 -9.39
C GLU A 51 13.80 -7.39 -8.60
N LEU A 52 12.74 -7.87 -7.92
CA LEU A 52 11.87 -7.01 -7.13
C LEU A 52 12.60 -6.38 -5.94
N VAL A 53 13.51 -7.12 -5.29
CA VAL A 53 14.30 -6.63 -4.15
C VAL A 53 15.33 -5.58 -4.58
N ASP A 54 15.98 -5.79 -5.72
CA ASP A 54 16.94 -4.85 -6.27
C ASP A 54 16.30 -3.49 -6.59
N ARG A 55 15.02 -3.50 -7.00
CA ARG A 55 14.23 -2.28 -7.27
C ARG A 55 13.58 -1.70 -6.01
N LYS A 56 13.01 -2.55 -5.15
CA LYS A 56 12.32 -2.17 -3.92
C LYS A 56 12.84 -3.00 -2.74
N PRO A 57 13.83 -2.50 -1.97
CA PRO A 57 14.42 -3.23 -0.86
C PRO A 57 13.41 -3.76 0.18
N ILE A 58 12.27 -3.08 0.37
CA ILE A 58 11.19 -3.52 1.27
C ILE A 58 10.61 -4.88 0.87
N ALA A 59 10.62 -5.23 -0.42
CA ALA A 59 10.17 -6.53 -0.90
C ALA A 59 10.96 -7.69 -0.29
N GLY A 60 12.22 -7.45 0.12
CA GLY A 60 13.05 -8.47 0.77
C GLY A 60 12.54 -8.83 2.17
N ARG A 61 11.92 -7.87 2.86
CA ARG A 61 11.19 -8.12 4.11
C ARG A 61 9.92 -8.89 3.80
N VAL A 62 9.08 -8.37 2.91
CA VAL A 62 7.74 -8.92 2.60
C VAL A 62 7.82 -10.36 2.09
N PHE A 63 8.73 -10.63 1.17
CA PHE A 63 8.98 -11.94 0.57
C PHE A 63 10.21 -12.59 1.19
N GLY A 64 10.33 -12.51 2.51
CA GLY A 64 11.40 -13.16 3.28
C GLY A 64 11.35 -14.69 3.24
N ALA A 65 12.08 -15.32 4.16
CA ALA A 65 12.16 -16.79 4.27
C ALA A 65 10.91 -17.43 4.88
N GLU A 66 10.12 -16.68 5.65
CA GLU A 66 8.88 -17.17 6.24
C GLU A 66 7.74 -17.06 5.21
N GLU A 67 7.05 -18.17 4.97
CA GLU A 67 5.93 -18.19 4.03
C GLU A 67 4.74 -17.41 4.61
N ALA A 68 4.27 -16.43 3.84
CA ALA A 68 3.05 -15.70 4.11
C ALA A 68 1.86 -16.40 3.44
N GLY A 69 0.70 -16.40 4.08
CA GLY A 69 -0.57 -16.68 3.41
C GLY A 69 -0.98 -15.44 2.60
N TRP A 70 -1.11 -15.59 1.29
CA TRP A 70 -1.52 -14.49 0.40
C TRP A 70 -2.97 -14.64 -0.05
N TYR A 71 -3.69 -13.53 0.00
CA TYR A 71 -5.10 -13.47 -0.36
C TYR A 71 -5.40 -12.23 -1.19
N ARG A 72 -6.43 -12.30 -2.03
CA ARG A 72 -7.09 -11.16 -2.67
C ARG A 72 -8.39 -10.87 -1.94
N THR A 73 -8.64 -9.59 -1.66
CA THR A 73 -9.85 -9.14 -0.97
C THR A 73 -10.12 -7.66 -1.23
N GLU A 74 -11.21 -7.14 -0.68
CA GLU A 74 -11.63 -5.75 -0.76
C GLU A 74 -11.55 -5.08 0.62
N LEU A 75 -11.12 -3.82 0.63
CA LEU A 75 -11.22 -2.92 1.78
C LEU A 75 -12.34 -1.92 1.57
N SER A 76 -13.05 -1.60 2.66
CA SER A 76 -13.85 -0.38 2.72
C SER A 76 -12.96 0.87 2.84
N VAL A 77 -13.54 2.04 2.61
CA VAL A 77 -12.84 3.32 2.82
C VAL A 77 -12.32 3.47 4.25
N ASP A 78 -13.12 3.11 5.25
CA ASP A 78 -12.73 3.23 6.67
C ASP A 78 -11.57 2.29 7.00
N GLU A 79 -11.59 1.08 6.44
CA GLU A 79 -10.47 0.14 6.57
C GLU A 79 -9.20 0.66 5.91
N LEU A 80 -9.32 1.23 4.70
CA LEU A 80 -8.18 1.84 4.01
C LEU A 80 -7.59 3.00 4.82
N ARG A 81 -8.43 3.81 5.47
CA ARG A 81 -7.99 4.92 6.35
C ARG A 81 -7.22 4.42 7.56
N ASP A 82 -7.58 3.27 8.09
CA ASP A 82 -6.99 2.70 9.31
C ASP A 82 -5.69 1.94 9.06
N LEU A 83 -5.39 1.56 7.82
CA LEU A 83 -4.10 0.98 7.46
C LEU A 83 -2.93 1.90 7.82
N ARG A 84 -1.79 1.28 8.16
CA ARG A 84 -0.53 2.01 8.34
C ARG A 84 0.20 2.18 7.01
N VAL A 85 0.94 3.28 6.89
CA VAL A 85 1.97 3.43 5.85
C VAL A 85 3.11 2.45 6.05
N VAL A 86 3.89 2.22 5.00
CA VAL A 86 5.05 1.31 4.98
C VAL A 86 5.93 1.44 6.23
N VAL A 87 6.44 0.29 6.69
CA VAL A 87 7.30 0.22 7.88
C VAL A 87 8.69 0.78 7.57
N GLY A 88 9.06 1.85 8.27
CA GLY A 88 10.40 2.44 8.30
C GLY A 88 10.66 3.14 9.64
N PRO A 89 11.81 3.82 9.81
CA PRO A 89 12.04 4.69 10.97
C PRO A 89 10.92 5.71 11.14
N GLU A 90 10.51 5.99 12.37
CA GLU A 90 9.36 6.87 12.66
C GLU A 90 9.57 8.32 12.18
N SER A 91 10.83 8.73 11.97
CA SER A 91 11.21 10.08 11.55
C SER A 91 11.48 10.23 10.05
N GLU A 92 11.21 9.20 9.25
CA GLU A 92 11.56 9.17 7.82
C GLU A 92 10.34 8.81 6.95
N GLY A 93 10.34 9.28 5.69
CA GLY A 93 9.32 8.97 4.70
C GLY A 93 7.90 9.27 5.18
N TRP A 94 6.98 8.40 4.79
CA TRP A 94 5.57 8.44 5.20
C TRP A 94 5.32 8.52 6.72
N ARG A 95 6.20 7.96 7.56
CA ARG A 95 5.99 7.95 9.02
C ARG A 95 6.28 9.29 9.67
N ALA A 96 7.12 10.12 9.06
CA ALA A 96 7.34 11.50 9.51
C ALA A 96 6.09 12.38 9.37
N LEU A 97 5.12 11.94 8.55
CA LEU A 97 3.92 12.69 8.22
C LEU A 97 2.80 12.53 9.22
N ALA A 98 2.76 11.46 10.02
CA ALA A 98 1.69 11.21 10.98
C ALA A 98 2.24 10.43 12.17
N ASP A 99 2.00 10.90 13.40
CA ASP A 99 2.51 10.25 14.63
C ASP A 99 1.93 8.84 14.81
N ASP A 100 0.74 8.59 14.26
CA ASP A 100 0.14 7.28 14.22
C ASP A 100 0.56 6.50 12.95
N GLY A 101 1.03 7.15 11.89
CA GLY A 101 1.34 6.52 10.60
C GLY A 101 0.12 5.99 9.86
N ARG A 102 -1.12 6.44 10.15
CA ARG A 102 -2.32 6.01 9.41
C ARG A 102 -2.42 6.70 8.07
N ILE A 103 -2.87 5.97 7.04
CA ILE A 103 -3.19 6.52 5.72
C ILE A 103 -4.18 7.69 5.85
N GLY A 104 -5.24 7.53 6.66
CA GLY A 104 -6.23 8.59 6.88
C GLY A 104 -5.66 9.86 7.49
N THR A 105 -4.76 9.71 8.48
CA THR A 105 -4.11 10.85 9.14
C THR A 105 -3.14 11.56 8.18
N VAL A 106 -2.38 10.80 7.37
CA VAL A 106 -1.50 11.36 6.34
C VAL A 106 -2.30 12.13 5.28
N ALA A 107 -3.33 11.51 4.70
CA ALA A 107 -4.16 12.15 3.67
C ALA A 107 -4.83 13.43 4.19
N LYS A 108 -5.33 13.42 5.43
CA LYS A 108 -5.89 14.61 6.07
C LYS A 108 -4.85 15.72 6.22
N ARG A 109 -3.64 15.39 6.68
CA ARG A 109 -2.55 16.36 6.81
C ARG A 109 -2.15 16.97 5.46
N ILE A 110 -2.12 16.17 4.39
CA ILE A 110 -1.89 16.66 3.02
C ILE A 110 -3.02 17.62 2.60
N ARG A 111 -4.28 17.27 2.85
CA ARG A 111 -5.44 18.13 2.54
C ARG A 111 -5.40 19.47 3.28
N GLU A 112 -4.92 19.46 4.52
CA GLU A 112 -4.84 20.63 5.40
C GLU A 112 -3.56 21.46 5.17
N ALA A 113 -2.60 20.96 4.38
CA ALA A 113 -1.37 21.68 4.09
C ALA A 113 -1.65 22.85 3.14
N ASP A 114 -1.25 24.05 3.55
CA ASP A 114 -1.33 25.25 2.71
C ASP A 114 -0.27 25.26 1.58
N ASP A 115 0.79 24.47 1.72
CA ASP A 115 1.92 24.38 0.79
C ASP A 115 2.43 22.92 0.68
N ALA A 116 2.20 22.27 -0.47
CA ALA A 116 2.65 20.92 -0.76
C ALA A 116 4.19 20.80 -0.78
N THR A 117 4.88 21.86 -1.20
CA THR A 117 6.35 21.87 -1.32
C THR A 117 7.04 21.88 0.06
N GLU A 118 6.41 22.45 1.09
CA GLU A 118 6.90 22.35 2.49
C GLU A 118 6.75 20.92 3.03
N PHE A 119 5.72 20.20 2.58
CA PHE A 119 5.50 18.80 2.91
C PHE A 119 6.53 17.89 2.21
N ASP A 120 6.76 18.07 0.90
CA ASP A 120 7.72 17.29 0.10
C ASP A 120 9.12 17.33 0.73
N ALA A 121 9.57 18.53 1.11
CA ALA A 121 10.88 18.75 1.70
C ALA A 121 11.07 18.05 3.07
N LYS A 122 9.99 17.68 3.75
CA LYS A 122 10.03 17.05 5.07
C LYS A 122 10.00 15.53 5.01
N ALA A 123 9.36 14.95 4.00
CA ALA A 123 9.17 13.51 3.89
C ALA A 123 10.07 12.83 2.86
N GLU A 124 10.68 13.57 1.93
CA GLU A 124 11.38 12.98 0.77
C GLU A 124 10.46 12.05 -0.05
N GLU A 125 9.14 12.29 0.01
CA GLU A 125 8.11 11.62 -0.79
C GLU A 125 7.55 12.61 -1.82
N ASP A 126 6.95 12.11 -2.90
CA ASP A 126 6.42 12.94 -4.00
C ASP A 126 4.91 13.23 -3.80
N PHE A 127 4.58 14.34 -3.12
CA PHE A 127 3.18 14.71 -2.90
C PHE A 127 2.52 15.33 -4.14
N GLU A 128 3.31 15.81 -5.11
CA GLU A 128 2.77 16.16 -6.44
C GLU A 128 2.21 14.91 -7.12
N GLU A 129 2.90 13.77 -7.01
CA GLU A 129 2.39 12.47 -7.45
C GLU A 129 1.10 12.08 -6.74
N VAL A 130 1.03 12.23 -5.40
CA VAL A 130 -0.21 11.94 -4.63
C VAL A 130 -1.39 12.80 -5.09
N ALA A 131 -1.15 14.09 -5.30
CA ALA A 131 -2.19 15.01 -5.74
C ALA A 131 -2.66 14.68 -7.16
N SER A 132 -1.73 14.40 -8.08
CA SER A 132 -2.04 13.99 -9.45
C SER A 132 -2.84 12.68 -9.46
N LEU A 133 -2.43 11.69 -8.66
CA LEU A 133 -3.16 10.43 -8.53
C LEU A 133 -4.57 10.64 -7.95
N ALA A 134 -4.74 11.57 -7.00
CA ALA A 134 -6.06 11.88 -6.46
C ALA A 134 -6.97 12.49 -7.53
N ASP A 135 -6.45 13.40 -8.35
CA ASP A 135 -7.18 13.99 -9.48
C ASP A 135 -7.57 12.93 -10.54
N ASP A 136 -6.66 11.99 -10.83
CA ASP A 136 -6.92 10.88 -11.75
C ASP A 136 -8.00 9.92 -11.21
N ILE A 137 -7.99 9.67 -9.89
CA ILE A 137 -9.00 8.86 -9.20
C ILE A 137 -10.37 9.54 -9.27
N GLU A 138 -10.45 10.85 -9.04
CA GLU A 138 -11.71 11.61 -9.17
C GLU A 138 -12.25 11.54 -10.62
N ALA A 139 -11.36 11.58 -11.61
CA ALA A 139 -11.75 11.56 -13.02
C ALA A 139 -12.15 10.16 -13.54
N SER A 140 -11.46 9.11 -13.10
CA SER A 140 -11.49 7.79 -13.74
C SER A 140 -11.71 6.61 -12.78
N GLY A 141 -11.80 6.86 -11.48
CA GLY A 141 -11.88 5.84 -10.44
C GLY A 141 -10.52 5.26 -10.05
N THR A 142 -10.53 4.38 -9.05
CA THR A 142 -9.28 3.87 -8.46
C THR A 142 -8.57 2.86 -9.38
N ASN A 143 -7.25 3.03 -9.54
CA ASN A 143 -6.42 2.17 -10.41
C ASN A 143 -5.42 1.31 -9.60
N GLY A 144 -5.28 0.05 -10.02
CA GLY A 144 -4.35 -0.93 -9.43
C GLY A 144 -4.74 -1.43 -8.02
N ARG A 145 -4.05 -2.45 -7.54
CA ARG A 145 -4.20 -3.05 -6.20
C ARG A 145 -3.11 -2.56 -5.26
N LEU A 146 -3.39 -2.56 -3.96
CA LEU A 146 -2.38 -2.36 -2.93
C LEU A 146 -1.79 -3.69 -2.50
N VAL A 147 -0.52 -3.72 -2.08
CA VAL A 147 0.04 -4.87 -1.35
C VAL A 147 0.08 -4.51 0.13
N VAL A 148 -0.73 -5.19 0.93
CA VAL A 148 -0.89 -4.99 2.37
C VAL A 148 -0.33 -6.20 3.10
N VAL A 149 0.40 -5.96 4.19
CA VAL A 149 1.02 -7.02 4.99
C VAL A 149 0.64 -6.85 6.45
N GLU A 150 0.30 -7.97 7.08
CA GLU A 150 0.18 -8.11 8.53
C GLU A 150 1.32 -8.99 9.05
N GLU A 151 2.04 -8.52 10.08
CA GLU A 151 3.20 -9.22 10.64
C GLU A 151 3.02 -9.42 12.15
N GLY A 152 2.61 -10.62 12.57
CA GLY A 152 2.46 -10.93 13.99
C GLY A 152 1.40 -10.08 14.68
N ASP A 153 1.82 -9.34 15.71
CA ASP A 153 0.97 -8.43 16.48
C ASP A 153 1.07 -6.97 15.98
N ASP A 154 1.87 -6.70 14.94
CA ASP A 154 1.98 -5.37 14.35
C ASP A 154 0.75 -5.07 13.46
N PRO A 155 0.19 -3.85 13.51
CA PRO A 155 -0.94 -3.46 12.66
C PRO A 155 -0.63 -3.61 11.17
N ALA A 156 -1.65 -3.95 10.38
CA ALA A 156 -1.51 -4.11 8.94
C ALA A 156 -1.02 -2.81 8.27
N TYR A 157 -0.11 -2.95 7.32
CA TYR A 157 0.50 -1.82 6.61
C TYR A 157 0.57 -2.01 5.10
N VAL A 158 0.57 -0.89 4.37
CA VAL A 158 0.73 -0.85 2.91
C VAL A 158 2.22 -1.01 2.58
N ALA A 159 2.60 -2.18 2.08
CA ALA A 159 3.97 -2.46 1.62
C ALA A 159 4.22 -1.93 0.20
N ASP A 160 3.20 -1.94 -0.67
CA ASP A 160 3.20 -1.33 -1.99
C ASP A 160 1.94 -0.49 -2.22
N GLY A 161 2.12 0.67 -2.88
CA GLY A 161 1.04 1.56 -3.24
C GLY A 161 0.68 2.60 -2.18
N ASN A 162 1.63 3.06 -1.37
CA ASN A 162 1.38 4.11 -0.37
C ASN A 162 0.86 5.41 -1.02
N HIS A 163 1.48 5.89 -2.11
CA HIS A 163 0.97 7.05 -2.87
C HIS A 163 -0.48 6.83 -3.30
N ARG A 164 -0.80 5.67 -3.90
CA ARG A 164 -2.16 5.31 -4.35
C ARG A 164 -3.16 5.23 -3.19
N ALA A 165 -2.78 4.65 -2.06
CA ALA A 165 -3.62 4.52 -0.88
C ALA A 165 -3.95 5.90 -0.28
N VAL A 166 -2.94 6.77 -0.16
CA VAL A 166 -3.11 8.14 0.34
C VAL A 166 -3.90 8.99 -0.65
N ALA A 167 -3.63 8.89 -1.95
CA ALA A 167 -4.34 9.60 -3.00
C ALA A 167 -5.83 9.24 -3.04
N GLN A 168 -6.16 7.95 -2.88
CA GLN A 168 -7.56 7.51 -2.80
C GLN A 168 -8.28 8.13 -1.60
N VAL A 169 -7.67 8.10 -0.41
CA VAL A 169 -8.27 8.72 0.77
C VAL A 169 -8.36 10.24 0.63
N LEU A 170 -7.37 10.87 -0.01
CA LEU A 170 -7.38 12.30 -0.28
C LEU A 170 -8.53 12.71 -1.21
N SER A 171 -8.74 11.99 -2.31
CA SER A 171 -9.87 12.17 -3.23
C SER A 171 -11.22 12.06 -2.50
N LEU A 172 -11.39 11.03 -1.68
CA LEU A 172 -12.62 10.86 -0.88
C LEU A 172 -12.84 12.00 0.12
N LEU A 173 -11.78 12.48 0.77
CA LEU A 173 -11.87 13.63 1.67
C LEU A 173 -12.24 14.93 0.93
N ARG A 174 -11.94 15.05 -0.36
CA ARG A 174 -12.38 16.18 -1.20
C ARG A 174 -13.86 16.03 -1.59
N ASP A 175 -14.30 14.82 -1.89
CA ASP A 175 -15.71 14.52 -2.22
C ASP A 175 -16.67 14.60 -1.03
N GLU A 176 -16.27 14.15 0.16
CA GLU A 176 -17.06 14.31 1.39
C GLU A 176 -17.33 15.79 1.71
N ALA A 177 -16.39 16.68 1.38
CA ALA A 177 -16.61 18.11 1.51
C ALA A 177 -17.68 18.66 0.54
N ASN A 178 -18.04 17.87 -0.48
CA ASN A 178 -19.06 18.15 -1.49
C ASN A 178 -20.37 17.35 -1.26
N ASP A 179 -20.59 16.80 -0.05
CA ASP A 179 -21.77 16.00 0.34
C ASP A 179 -21.94 14.68 -0.46
N GLY A 180 -20.86 14.10 -0.99
CA GLY A 180 -20.87 12.77 -1.60
C GLY A 180 -20.85 11.63 -0.57
N GLU A 181 -21.76 10.66 -0.68
CA GLU A 181 -21.67 9.36 -0.01
C GLU A 181 -21.05 8.35 -0.99
N THR A 182 -19.95 7.70 -0.59
CA THR A 182 -19.21 6.78 -1.44
C THR A 182 -18.98 5.44 -0.73
N ASP A 183 -19.61 4.37 -1.25
CA ASP A 183 -19.40 2.97 -0.86
C ASP A 183 -18.25 2.31 -1.68
N GLU A 184 -17.25 3.09 -2.09
CA GLU A 184 -16.14 2.56 -2.87
C GLU A 184 -15.33 1.54 -2.08
N LYS A 185 -14.94 0.49 -2.78
CA LYS A 185 -14.10 -0.56 -2.25
C LYS A 185 -12.78 -0.59 -2.99
N ARG A 186 -11.72 -0.95 -2.28
CA ARG A 186 -10.39 -1.09 -2.84
C ARG A 186 -9.96 -2.55 -2.84
N GLU A 187 -9.69 -3.09 -4.02
CA GLU A 187 -9.10 -4.43 -4.11
C GLU A 187 -7.62 -4.38 -3.69
N ILE A 188 -7.22 -5.37 -2.88
CA ILE A 188 -5.86 -5.49 -2.33
C ILE A 188 -5.34 -6.92 -2.46
N TYR A 189 -4.02 -7.06 -2.46
CA TYR A 189 -3.33 -8.26 -2.01
C TYR A 189 -3.01 -8.14 -0.54
N PHE A 190 -3.44 -9.12 0.25
CA PHE A 190 -3.23 -9.18 1.69
C PHE A 190 -2.34 -10.37 2.06
N GLY A 191 -1.18 -10.08 2.64
CA GLY A 191 -0.21 -11.07 3.11
C GLY A 191 -0.25 -11.19 4.62
N VAL A 192 -0.59 -12.37 5.14
CA VAL A 192 -0.55 -12.68 6.57
C VAL A 192 0.74 -13.43 6.87
N ARG A 193 1.61 -12.82 7.67
CA ARG A 193 2.87 -13.42 8.09
C ARG A 193 2.80 -13.88 9.55
N PRO A 194 3.36 -15.06 9.87
CA PRO A 194 3.59 -15.40 11.27
C PRO A 194 4.50 -14.34 11.88
N GLY A 195 4.16 -13.86 13.07
CA GLY A 195 4.97 -12.86 13.75
C GLY A 195 6.40 -13.36 13.89
N ALA A 196 7.36 -12.49 13.54
CA ALA A 196 8.77 -12.78 13.77
C ALA A 196 8.92 -13.05 15.27
N THR A 197 9.09 -14.31 15.65
CA THR A 197 9.45 -14.64 17.03
C THR A 197 10.76 -13.94 17.28
N ALA A 198 10.75 -12.92 18.14
CA ALA A 198 11.94 -12.19 18.53
C ALA A 198 13.01 -13.20 18.92
N ARG A 199 14.01 -13.38 18.06
CA ARG A 199 15.19 -14.18 18.39
C ARG A 199 15.87 -13.42 19.52
N SER A 200 15.70 -13.96 20.72
CA SER A 200 16.31 -13.48 21.97
C SER A 200 17.83 -13.53 21.91
#